data_AF-A0A8C0JPX5-F1
#
_entry.id   AF-A0A8C0JPX5-F1
#
_cell.length_a   1.000
_cell.length_b   1.000
_cell.length_c   1.000
_cell.angle_alpha   90.00
_cell.angle_beta   90.00
_cell.angle_gamma   90.00
#
_symmetry.space_group_name_H-M   'P 1'
#
loop_
_entity.id
_entity.type
_entity.pdbx_description
1 polymer ?
#
loop_
_entity_poly.entity_id
_entity_poly.type
_entity_poly.pdbx_seq_one_letter_code
_entity_poly.pdbx_strand_id
1 'polypeptide(L)'
;MATTTPPSVGPPCYTSVHTDKTVAHLNTLKDRHPGDLWAQMHISSLEYAAGDMMRKGRKKDKARVSELLQGLAFSGDSDVEEDNKLEAYHAQKKLRLSNVPEKNWTKRDIKPNFPSWLALDSGLLNLKNEKLNPVELFELFFDDEVFNLIVNETNNYASQKNVNLEVTVQEVRCVFGILLLSGFVRRPRRGMYWEISDADQNLVRDAIRRDRFELIFSYLHFADNSHLDQKDKFTKLRPLIKQMNRNFLLYAPLEEYYYFDKTMCECFDSDQFLNGKPIRIGYKIWCGTTTQGYLVWFEPYQEESMVTVDKDLDLGLGGNLVMHFADVLLERGQYPYHLCFDSFFTSVKLVSALKKKGVRATGTIRENRTEKCPLMNVEHMRKMKKGYFDFRVEENEEVILCRWHGDGIISLCSNAVGIEPASELSCSDEEEIHQIAQPSIVKLYGECREGVSKMDQIISKYRVRVRNKKWYSVLVSYIIDVAMNNAWQLHRTCNPGTSLDLLDFRKYVAHFYLEHNNEIVSLIFLWRFCFKCMHCHSNHRMVAESTVKN
;
A
#
# COMPACT_ATOMS: atom_id res chain seq x y z
N MET A 1 79.34 24.39 26.85
CA MET A 1 78.32 25.47 26.80
C MET A 1 77.26 25.03 25.79
N ALA A 2 76.03 24.63 26.09
CA ALA A 2 75.22 24.42 27.30
C ALA A 2 74.27 23.25 26.91
N THR A 3 74.23 22.13 27.65
CA THR A 3 73.11 21.74 28.56
C THR A 3 71.72 22.18 28.05
N THR A 4 70.81 21.27 27.72
CA THR A 4 70.04 20.52 28.74
C THR A 4 69.43 19.22 28.21
N THR A 5 69.50 18.21 29.08
CA THR A 5 69.06 16.81 28.99
C THR A 5 67.67 16.58 29.63
N PRO A 6 67.06 15.38 29.46
CA PRO A 6 65.66 15.00 29.79
C PRO A 6 65.50 14.54 31.26
N PRO A 7 64.36 13.96 31.71
CA PRO A 7 64.17 12.47 31.73
C PRO A 7 62.71 12.04 31.44
N SER A 8 62.41 10.89 30.81
CA SER A 8 62.51 9.46 31.22
C SER A 8 61.47 8.98 32.26
N VAL A 9 60.90 7.80 31.96
CA VAL A 9 60.63 6.60 32.81
C VAL A 9 59.26 5.97 32.48
N GLY A 10 59.28 4.67 32.17
CA GLY A 10 58.11 3.82 31.89
C GLY A 10 57.46 3.19 33.14
N PRO A 11 56.98 1.94 33.04
CA PRO A 11 55.58 1.43 33.15
C PRO A 11 55.23 0.97 34.60
N PRO A 12 54.23 0.10 34.96
CA PRO A 12 53.18 -0.66 34.24
C PRO A 12 51.79 -0.73 34.99
N CYS A 13 50.93 -1.71 34.62
CA CYS A 13 49.87 -2.42 35.40
C CYS A 13 48.37 -2.11 35.20
N TYR A 14 47.70 -3.11 34.58
CA TYR A 14 46.45 -3.81 34.93
C TYR A 14 45.41 -3.19 35.87
N THR A 15 44.14 -3.29 35.47
CA THR A 15 43.06 -3.90 36.29
C THR A 15 41.91 -4.39 35.40
N SER A 16 41.65 -5.69 35.46
CA SER A 16 40.36 -6.33 35.17
C SER A 16 39.59 -6.54 36.49
N VAL A 17 38.38 -7.12 36.39
CA VAL A 17 37.49 -7.65 37.46
C VAL A 17 36.56 -6.57 38.07
N HIS A 18 35.22 -6.65 38.11
CA HIS A 18 34.34 -7.77 38.47
C HIS A 18 33.02 -7.84 37.66
N THR A 19 32.69 -9.07 37.26
CA THR A 19 31.33 -9.61 37.17
C THR A 19 30.72 -9.75 38.57
N ASP A 20 29.45 -9.39 38.72
CA ASP A 20 28.54 -10.08 39.64
C ASP A 20 27.25 -10.45 38.90
N LYS A 21 27.06 -11.77 38.74
CA LYS A 21 25.76 -12.44 38.64
C LYS A 21 25.13 -12.30 40.03
N THR A 22 23.84 -12.11 40.25
CA THR A 22 22.70 -13.04 40.11
C THR A 22 21.57 -12.29 40.85
N VAL A 23 20.30 -12.28 40.43
CA VAL A 23 19.29 -13.28 40.79
C VAL A 23 18.05 -13.02 39.93
N ALA A 24 17.52 -14.12 39.41
CA ALA A 24 16.29 -14.23 38.66
C ALA A 24 15.08 -13.66 39.42
N HIS A 25 14.18 -13.02 38.68
CA HIS A 25 12.76 -13.29 38.87
C HIS A 25 12.12 -13.60 37.51
N LEU A 26 11.88 -14.90 37.33
CA LEU A 26 10.83 -15.42 36.49
C LEU A 26 9.52 -14.68 36.75
N ASN A 27 8.87 -14.24 35.68
CA ASN A 27 7.43 -14.28 35.47
C ASN A 27 7.25 -14.37 33.95
N THR A 28 7.27 -15.57 33.36
CA THR A 28 6.05 -16.31 32.98
C THR A 28 4.83 -15.42 32.80
N LEU A 29 4.57 -15.00 31.56
CA LEU A 29 3.23 -14.88 31.02
C LEU A 29 3.27 -15.24 29.53
N LYS A 30 2.96 -16.53 29.31
CA LYS A 30 2.49 -17.08 28.04
C LYS A 30 1.17 -16.43 27.65
N ASP A 31 0.86 -16.58 26.36
CA ASP A 31 -0.45 -16.46 25.73
C ASP A 31 -1.06 -15.05 25.65
N ARG A 32 -1.03 -14.48 24.43
CA ARG A 32 -2.19 -13.85 23.78
C ARG A 32 -1.98 -13.86 22.26
N HIS A 33 -3.01 -14.30 21.54
CA HIS A 33 -3.08 -14.38 20.09
C HIS A 33 -2.73 -13.03 19.41
N PRO A 34 -2.16 -13.01 18.18
CA PRO A 34 -2.08 -11.79 17.39
C PRO A 34 -3.47 -11.48 16.79
N GLY A 35 -4.42 -11.13 17.65
CA GLY A 35 -5.68 -10.50 17.27
C GLY A 35 -5.52 -8.98 17.39
N ASP A 36 -5.82 -8.28 16.30
CA ASP A 36 -6.00 -6.82 16.16
C ASP A 36 -5.74 -5.96 17.43
N LEU A 37 -4.51 -5.48 17.57
CA LEU A 37 -4.13 -4.46 18.56
C LEU A 37 -3.38 -3.31 17.89
N TRP A 38 -3.91 -2.78 16.78
CA TRP A 38 -3.20 -1.79 15.98
C TRP A 38 -4.09 -0.78 15.25
N ALA A 39 -3.56 0.44 15.22
CA ALA A 39 -3.93 1.59 14.39
C ALA A 39 -5.17 2.37 14.83
N GLN A 40 -4.92 3.42 15.61
CA GLN A 40 -5.86 4.51 15.83
C GLN A 40 -5.98 5.31 14.54
N MET A 41 -7.21 5.42 14.01
CA MET A 41 -7.50 6.32 12.90
C MET A 41 -7.54 7.75 13.42
N HIS A 42 -6.75 8.63 12.81
CA HIS A 42 -7.08 10.04 12.80
C HIS A 42 -7.72 10.37 11.45
N ILE A 43 -9.05 10.39 11.41
CA ILE A 43 -9.75 11.27 10.48
C ILE A 43 -9.68 12.65 11.14
N SER A 44 -8.89 13.54 10.54
CA SER A 44 -9.00 14.95 10.90
C SER A 44 -10.43 15.41 10.61
N SER A 45 -11.02 16.18 11.52
CA SER A 45 -12.41 16.64 11.43
C SER A 45 -12.70 17.32 10.08
N LEU A 46 -13.97 17.36 9.68
CA LEU A 46 -14.48 17.92 8.41
C LEU A 46 -13.90 19.32 8.06
N GLU A 47 -13.46 20.09 9.06
CA GLU A 47 -12.83 21.41 8.90
C GLU A 47 -11.43 21.35 8.22
N TYR A 48 -10.75 20.20 8.23
CA TYR A 48 -9.48 19.98 7.52
C TYR A 48 -9.64 19.77 6.00
N ALA A 49 -10.86 19.44 5.54
CA ALA A 49 -11.16 19.24 4.11
C ALA A 49 -11.16 20.57 3.31
N ALA A 50 -11.18 21.72 4.01
CA ALA A 50 -11.21 23.07 3.44
C ALA A 50 -9.83 23.62 3.01
N GLY A 51 -8.72 22.91 3.27
CA GLY A 51 -7.51 23.06 2.45
C GLY A 51 -6.49 24.16 2.78
N ASP A 52 -6.60 24.92 3.88
CA ASP A 52 -5.59 25.92 4.24
C ASP A 52 -4.90 25.67 5.59
N MET A 53 -3.72 25.03 5.55
CA MET A 53 -2.80 25.01 6.68
C MET A 53 -1.96 26.31 6.72
N MET A 54 -2.47 27.32 7.44
CA MET A 54 -1.71 28.53 7.76
C MET A 54 -0.61 28.25 8.80
N ARG A 55 0.52 28.98 8.68
CA ARG A 55 1.77 28.84 9.47
C ARG A 55 1.57 28.93 11.01
N LYS A 56 0.44 29.46 11.48
CA LYS A 56 0.04 29.52 12.90
C LYS A 56 -0.50 28.18 13.46
N GLY A 57 -0.95 27.24 12.62
CA GLY A 57 -1.44 25.92 13.04
C GLY A 57 -0.37 25.05 13.69
N ARG A 58 0.84 25.00 13.10
CA ARG A 58 1.94 24.10 13.51
C ARG A 58 2.34 24.15 15.00
N LYS A 59 2.21 25.32 15.66
CA LYS A 59 2.50 25.45 17.11
C LYS A 59 1.32 24.97 17.97
N LYS A 60 0.08 25.22 17.55
CA LYS A 60 -1.12 24.69 18.20
C LYS A 60 -1.26 23.17 17.98
N ASP A 61 -0.77 22.65 16.85
CA ASP A 61 -0.85 21.23 16.51
C ASP A 61 0.16 20.38 17.29
N LYS A 62 1.40 20.86 17.51
CA LYS A 62 2.34 20.18 18.42
C LYS A 62 1.85 20.19 19.87
N ALA A 63 1.26 21.30 20.32
CA ALA A 63 0.70 21.41 21.66
C ALA A 63 -0.55 20.54 21.84
N ARG A 64 -1.48 20.50 20.87
CA ARG A 64 -2.68 19.66 20.91
C ARG A 64 -2.39 18.17 20.75
N VAL A 65 -1.40 17.79 19.95
CA VAL A 65 -0.90 16.39 19.90
C VAL A 65 -0.28 16.03 21.26
N SER A 66 0.47 16.93 21.90
CA SER A 66 1.01 16.68 23.24
C SER A 66 -0.07 16.64 24.34
N GLU A 67 -1.12 17.47 24.26
CA GLU A 67 -2.27 17.49 25.18
C GLU A 67 -3.14 16.23 25.05
N LEU A 68 -3.39 15.76 23.82
CA LEU A 68 -4.08 14.49 23.55
C LEU A 68 -3.26 13.27 24.01
N LEU A 69 -1.93 13.35 23.94
CA LEU A 69 -1.02 12.31 24.44
C LEU A 69 -0.94 12.27 25.98
N GLN A 70 -1.14 13.40 26.66
CA GLN A 70 -1.15 13.47 28.12
C GLN A 70 -2.42 12.87 28.74
N GLY A 71 -3.54 12.88 28.01
CA GLY A 71 -4.80 12.24 28.40
C GLY A 71 -4.85 10.71 28.19
N LEU A 72 -3.78 10.11 27.65
CA LEU A 72 -3.67 8.68 27.35
C LEU A 72 -2.79 7.91 28.36
N ALA A 73 -2.38 8.54 29.47
CA ALA A 73 -1.66 7.87 30.55
C ALA A 73 -2.61 7.50 31.70
N PHE A 74 -2.70 6.18 31.96
CA PHE A 74 -3.49 5.46 32.98
C PHE A 74 -4.99 5.30 32.64
N SER A 75 -5.64 4.13 32.75
CA SER A 75 -5.35 2.89 33.48
C SER A 75 -5.54 1.65 32.60
N GLY A 76 -4.91 0.54 33.02
CA GLY A 76 -5.28 -0.78 32.55
C GLY A 76 -6.65 -1.23 33.03
N ASP A 77 -6.99 -2.40 32.50
CA ASP A 77 -7.99 -3.37 32.92
C ASP A 77 -9.37 -3.41 32.27
N SER A 78 -9.74 -4.68 32.02
CA SER A 78 -11.04 -5.26 31.65
C SER A 78 -11.49 -5.17 30.18
N ASP A 79 -11.20 -6.27 29.48
CA ASP A 79 -12.04 -6.83 28.42
C ASP A 79 -13.46 -7.08 28.98
N VAL A 80 -14.34 -6.08 28.94
CA VAL A 80 -15.79 -6.24 29.05
C VAL A 80 -16.42 -5.26 28.05
N GLU A 81 -17.04 -5.79 26.99
CA GLU A 81 -17.99 -5.00 26.21
C GLU A 81 -19.15 -4.64 27.14
N GLU A 82 -19.30 -3.36 27.47
CA GLU A 82 -20.51 -2.83 28.10
C GLU A 82 -21.69 -3.07 27.17
N ASP A 83 -22.65 -3.85 27.67
CA ASP A 83 -24.02 -3.93 27.19
C ASP A 83 -24.60 -2.53 26.98
N ASN A 84 -24.67 -2.07 25.73
CA ASN A 84 -25.56 -0.96 25.38
C ASN A 84 -27.01 -1.45 25.39
N LYS A 85 -27.63 -1.41 26.59
CA LYS A 85 -29.07 -1.24 26.75
C LYS A 85 -29.48 0.07 26.08
N LEU A 86 -29.94 0.00 24.84
CA LEU A 86 -30.84 1.01 24.30
C LEU A 86 -32.22 0.78 24.92
N GLU A 87 -32.62 1.72 25.79
CA GLU A 87 -33.94 1.78 26.38
C GLU A 87 -35.03 1.77 25.29
N ALA A 88 -36.07 1.01 25.57
CA ALA A 88 -37.19 0.73 24.70
C ALA A 88 -37.92 2.00 24.25
N TYR A 89 -38.10 2.19 22.93
CA TYR A 89 -39.36 2.62 22.31
C TYR A 89 -39.29 2.40 20.79
N HIS A 90 -39.73 1.22 20.34
CA HIS A 90 -40.71 1.04 19.26
C HIS A 90 -40.84 -0.46 18.97
N ALA A 91 -41.98 -1.03 19.38
CA ALA A 91 -42.37 -2.39 19.03
C ALA A 91 -42.57 -2.50 17.52
N GLN A 92 -41.54 -2.94 16.80
CA GLN A 92 -41.68 -3.43 15.43
C GLN A 92 -41.78 -4.95 15.44
N LYS A 93 -42.85 -5.43 14.82
CA LYS A 93 -43.28 -6.82 14.72
C LYS A 93 -42.11 -7.75 14.42
N LYS A 94 -42.00 -8.79 15.24
CA LYS A 94 -41.21 -10.01 15.05
C LYS A 94 -41.48 -10.58 13.64
N LEU A 95 -40.66 -10.21 12.66
CA LEU A 95 -40.63 -10.90 11.37
C LEU A 95 -40.02 -12.27 11.62
N ARG A 96 -40.76 -13.30 11.17
CA ARG A 96 -40.40 -14.71 11.32
C ARG A 96 -38.97 -14.93 10.81
N LEU A 97 -38.10 -15.45 11.68
CA LEU A 97 -36.84 -16.09 11.29
C LEU A 97 -37.16 -17.10 10.19
N SER A 98 -36.66 -16.86 8.98
CA SER A 98 -36.58 -17.90 7.97
C SER A 98 -35.70 -19.01 8.54
N ASN A 99 -36.21 -20.24 8.57
CA ASN A 99 -35.45 -21.43 8.94
C ASN A 99 -34.22 -21.53 8.05
N VAL A 100 -33.05 -21.10 8.54
CA VAL A 100 -31.78 -21.45 7.91
C VAL A 100 -31.60 -22.95 8.17
N PRO A 101 -31.47 -23.79 7.14
CA PRO A 101 -31.28 -25.22 7.33
C PRO A 101 -30.04 -25.46 8.20
N GLU A 102 -30.16 -26.38 9.18
CA GLU A 102 -29.03 -26.78 9.99
C GLU A 102 -27.92 -27.34 9.08
N LYS A 103 -26.70 -26.83 9.25
CA LYS A 103 -25.54 -27.26 8.48
C LYS A 103 -25.03 -28.59 9.02
N ASN A 104 -24.88 -29.57 8.12
CA ASN A 104 -24.36 -30.89 8.45
C ASN A 104 -22.83 -30.88 8.32
N TRP A 105 -22.15 -31.12 9.44
CA TRP A 105 -20.69 -31.14 9.52
C TRP A 105 -20.17 -32.58 9.61
N THR A 106 -19.30 -32.98 8.68
CA THR A 106 -18.69 -34.31 8.67
C THR A 106 -17.17 -34.28 8.71
N LYS A 107 -16.57 -35.34 9.25
CA LYS A 107 -15.11 -35.50 9.34
C LYS A 107 -14.59 -36.27 8.14
N ARG A 108 -14.53 -35.58 7.00
CA ARG A 108 -13.95 -36.04 5.73
C ARG A 108 -13.19 -34.88 5.09
N ASP A 109 -12.32 -35.17 4.12
CA ASP A 109 -11.70 -34.11 3.34
C ASP A 109 -12.68 -33.55 2.29
N ILE A 110 -12.41 -32.33 1.85
CA ILE A 110 -13.20 -31.62 0.83
C ILE A 110 -12.96 -32.23 -0.55
N LYS A 111 -14.01 -32.27 -1.39
CA LYS A 111 -13.93 -32.65 -2.79
C LYS A 111 -14.29 -31.42 -3.64
N PRO A 112 -13.32 -30.53 -3.89
CA PRO A 112 -13.60 -29.26 -4.55
C PRO A 112 -14.08 -29.52 -5.99
N ASN A 113 -15.18 -28.89 -6.36
CA ASN A 113 -15.71 -28.95 -7.73
C ASN A 113 -15.40 -27.62 -8.44
N PHE A 114 -14.12 -27.40 -8.76
CA PHE A 114 -13.67 -26.25 -9.54
C PHE A 114 -12.88 -26.71 -10.77
N PRO A 115 -13.02 -26.03 -11.92
CA PRO A 115 -12.20 -26.33 -13.09
C PRO A 115 -10.71 -26.07 -12.78
N SER A 116 -9.81 -26.84 -13.39
CA SER A 116 -8.37 -26.61 -13.26
C SER A 116 -7.96 -25.24 -13.79
N TRP A 117 -6.93 -24.63 -13.18
CA TRP A 117 -6.35 -23.40 -13.70
C TRP A 117 -5.63 -23.67 -15.03
N LEU A 118 -6.15 -23.11 -16.13
CA LEU A 118 -5.62 -23.28 -17.49
C LEU A 118 -5.53 -21.93 -18.23
N ALA A 119 -5.26 -20.85 -17.49
CA ALA A 119 -5.23 -19.51 -18.07
C ALA A 119 -3.86 -19.22 -18.72
N LEU A 120 -3.88 -18.78 -19.98
CA LEU A 120 -2.71 -18.21 -20.65
C LEU A 120 -2.76 -16.69 -20.55
N ASP A 121 -1.73 -16.08 -19.98
CA ASP A 121 -1.63 -14.62 -19.89
C ASP A 121 -1.16 -14.01 -21.22
N SER A 122 -2.09 -13.85 -22.17
CA SER A 122 -1.81 -13.21 -23.45
C SER A 122 -1.35 -11.75 -23.29
N GLY A 123 -1.83 -11.04 -22.27
CA GLY A 123 -1.45 -9.66 -22.00
C GLY A 123 0.03 -9.56 -21.64
N LEU A 124 0.50 -10.39 -20.71
CA LEU A 124 1.91 -10.45 -20.34
C LEU A 124 2.81 -10.96 -21.48
N LEU A 125 2.32 -11.89 -22.31
CA LEU A 125 3.06 -12.33 -23.50
C LEU A 125 3.23 -11.20 -24.53
N ASN A 126 2.21 -10.37 -24.73
CA ASN A 126 2.31 -9.21 -25.61
C ASN A 126 3.31 -8.19 -25.06
N LEU A 127 3.24 -7.88 -23.75
CA LEU A 127 4.20 -6.99 -23.08
C LEU A 127 5.65 -7.50 -23.21
N LYS A 128 5.87 -8.81 -23.09
CA LYS A 128 7.17 -9.45 -23.32
C LYS A 128 7.69 -9.22 -24.74
N ASN A 129 6.81 -9.28 -25.74
CA ASN A 129 7.17 -9.10 -27.14
C ASN A 129 7.49 -7.65 -27.48
N GLU A 130 6.80 -6.69 -26.85
CA GLU A 130 7.00 -5.26 -27.06
C GLU A 130 8.35 -4.76 -26.55
N LYS A 131 8.95 -5.44 -25.55
CA LYS A 131 10.25 -5.09 -24.95
C LYS A 131 10.30 -3.63 -24.47
N LEU A 132 9.24 -3.22 -23.78
CA LEU A 132 9.10 -1.89 -23.23
C LEU A 132 10.25 -1.54 -22.27
N ASN A 133 10.72 -0.31 -22.38
CA ASN A 133 11.73 0.26 -21.50
C ASN A 133 11.10 0.68 -20.14
N PRO A 134 11.91 1.03 -19.12
CA PRO A 134 11.38 1.36 -17.79
C PRO A 134 10.34 2.48 -17.75
N VAL A 135 10.47 3.49 -18.61
CA VAL A 135 9.54 4.63 -18.69
C VAL A 135 8.23 4.16 -19.30
N GLU A 136 8.28 3.43 -20.41
CA GLU A 136 7.09 2.89 -21.08
C GLU A 136 6.31 1.96 -20.12
N LEU A 137 7.01 1.14 -19.33
CA LEU A 137 6.38 0.30 -18.30
C LEU A 137 5.73 1.11 -17.17
N PHE A 138 6.31 2.24 -16.78
CA PHE A 138 5.70 3.14 -15.79
C PHE A 138 4.49 3.90 -16.38
N GLU A 139 4.59 4.30 -17.64
CA GLU A 139 3.52 4.99 -18.39
C GLU A 139 2.36 4.06 -18.80
N LEU A 140 2.47 2.74 -18.61
CA LEU A 140 1.28 1.87 -18.58
C LEU A 140 0.29 2.27 -17.48
N PHE A 141 0.78 2.86 -16.39
CA PHE A 141 -0.05 3.27 -15.25
C PHE A 141 -0.35 4.75 -15.25
N PHE A 142 0.67 5.57 -15.47
CA PHE A 142 0.53 7.01 -15.70
C PHE A 142 0.62 7.28 -17.20
N ASP A 143 -0.43 6.87 -17.91
CA ASP A 143 -0.57 7.10 -19.34
C ASP A 143 -0.89 8.57 -19.64
N ASP A 144 -1.01 8.91 -20.92
CA ASP A 144 -1.37 10.26 -21.35
C ASP A 144 -2.77 10.67 -20.85
N GLU A 145 -3.72 9.73 -20.65
CA GLU A 145 -5.05 10.04 -20.09
C GLU A 145 -4.92 10.53 -18.64
N VAL A 146 -4.15 9.82 -17.81
CA VAL A 146 -3.88 10.19 -16.42
C VAL A 146 -3.12 11.51 -16.36
N PHE A 147 -2.09 11.71 -17.17
CA PHE A 147 -1.35 12.97 -17.16
C PHE A 147 -2.21 14.15 -17.61
N ASN A 148 -3.04 13.97 -18.64
CA ASN A 148 -3.98 15.01 -19.09
C ASN A 148 -5.03 15.32 -18.02
N LEU A 149 -5.56 14.31 -17.32
CA LEU A 149 -6.44 14.52 -16.16
C LEU A 149 -5.76 15.42 -15.11
N ILE A 150 -4.52 15.11 -14.73
CA ILE A 150 -3.77 15.89 -13.72
C ILE A 150 -3.57 17.33 -14.20
N VAL A 151 -3.18 17.53 -15.47
CA VAL A 151 -2.97 18.85 -16.07
C VAL A 151 -4.26 19.67 -16.08
N ASN A 152 -5.35 19.08 -16.56
CA ASN A 152 -6.65 19.74 -16.67
C ASN A 152 -7.16 20.18 -15.30
N GLU A 153 -7.13 19.28 -14.32
CA GLU A 153 -7.62 19.60 -12.97
C GLU A 153 -6.71 20.57 -12.22
N THR A 154 -5.40 20.54 -12.48
CA THR A 154 -4.45 21.50 -11.91
C THR A 154 -4.65 22.90 -12.48
N ASN A 155 -4.85 23.03 -13.80
CA ASN A 155 -5.15 24.31 -14.44
C ASN A 155 -6.55 24.84 -14.05
N ASN A 156 -7.55 23.96 -13.98
CA ASN A 156 -8.89 24.30 -13.50
C ASN A 156 -8.84 24.85 -12.06
N TYR A 157 -8.14 24.16 -11.15
CA TYR A 157 -7.97 24.64 -9.78
C TYR A 157 -7.25 25.99 -9.69
N ALA A 158 -6.22 26.21 -10.52
CA ALA A 158 -5.53 27.49 -10.58
C ALA A 158 -6.48 28.62 -11.05
N SER A 159 -7.29 28.35 -12.08
CA SER A 159 -8.31 29.29 -12.58
C SER A 159 -9.35 29.64 -11.52
N GLN A 160 -9.82 28.66 -10.74
CA GLN A 160 -10.72 28.88 -9.59
C GLN A 160 -10.10 29.77 -8.49
N LYS A 161 -8.77 29.88 -8.47
CA LYS A 161 -8.01 30.78 -7.58
C LYS A 161 -7.56 32.07 -8.27
N ASN A 162 -8.07 32.36 -9.46
CA ASN A 162 -7.71 33.50 -10.30
C ASN A 162 -6.22 33.54 -10.68
N VAL A 163 -5.61 32.36 -10.86
CA VAL A 163 -4.22 32.21 -11.31
C VAL A 163 -4.20 31.53 -12.67
N ASN A 164 -3.59 32.18 -13.65
CA ASN A 164 -3.31 31.55 -14.94
C ASN A 164 -2.00 30.75 -14.83
N LEU A 165 -2.11 29.43 -14.62
CA LEU A 165 -0.96 28.55 -14.42
C LEU A 165 -0.36 28.04 -15.74
N GLU A 166 -1.21 27.69 -16.70
CA GLU A 166 -0.85 27.09 -18.00
C GLU A 166 0.16 25.95 -17.84
N VAL A 167 -0.07 25.04 -16.89
CA VAL A 167 0.82 23.88 -16.71
C VAL A 167 0.64 22.93 -17.89
N THR A 168 1.75 22.39 -18.38
CA THR A 168 1.78 21.38 -19.46
C THR A 168 2.02 19.98 -18.92
N VAL A 169 1.72 18.97 -19.73
CA VAL A 169 2.03 17.56 -19.40
C VAL A 169 3.52 17.37 -19.11
N GLN A 170 4.40 18.00 -19.90
CA GLN A 170 5.83 17.89 -19.72
C GLN A 170 6.30 18.44 -18.37
N GLU A 171 5.74 19.58 -17.94
CA GLU A 171 6.04 20.14 -16.62
C GLU A 171 5.53 19.24 -15.48
N VAL A 172 4.38 18.59 -15.65
CA VAL A 172 3.87 17.58 -14.69
C VAL A 172 4.78 16.35 -14.65
N ARG A 173 5.25 15.85 -15.80
CA ARG A 173 6.27 14.78 -15.87
C ARG A 173 7.54 15.17 -15.11
N CYS A 174 8.02 16.41 -15.23
CA CYS A 174 9.15 16.90 -14.43
C CYS A 174 8.86 16.89 -12.93
N VAL A 175 7.66 17.34 -12.51
CA VAL A 175 7.25 17.27 -11.10
C VAL A 175 7.34 15.82 -10.62
N PHE A 176 6.84 14.86 -11.41
CA PHE A 176 6.94 13.43 -11.12
C PHE A 176 8.40 12.94 -11.05
N GLY A 177 9.26 13.37 -11.97
CA GLY A 177 10.70 13.10 -11.94
C GLY A 177 11.34 13.52 -10.62
N ILE A 178 11.02 14.72 -10.12
CA ILE A 178 11.51 15.23 -8.82
C ILE A 178 10.94 14.41 -7.66
N LEU A 179 9.66 14.04 -7.70
CA LEU A 179 9.04 13.19 -6.68
C LEU A 179 9.74 11.82 -6.62
N LEU A 180 9.97 11.18 -7.76
CA LEU A 180 10.67 9.90 -7.87
C LEU A 180 12.12 10.01 -7.38
N LEU A 181 12.85 11.04 -7.82
CA LEU A 181 14.22 11.36 -7.39
C LEU A 181 14.32 11.49 -5.87
N SER A 182 13.34 12.14 -5.23
CA SER A 182 13.33 12.35 -3.77
C SER A 182 13.31 11.06 -2.94
N GLY A 183 12.94 9.94 -3.55
CA GLY A 183 12.92 8.62 -2.91
C GLY A 183 14.32 8.05 -2.66
N PHE A 184 15.29 8.39 -3.51
CA PHE A 184 16.66 7.88 -3.42
C PHE A 184 17.72 8.96 -3.23
N VAL A 185 17.45 10.22 -3.60
CA VAL A 185 18.28 11.38 -3.24
C VAL A 185 17.62 12.10 -2.07
N ARG A 186 18.13 11.86 -0.86
CA ARG A 186 17.55 12.45 0.36
C ARG A 186 18.12 13.85 0.60
N ARG A 187 17.24 14.85 0.61
CA ARG A 187 17.57 16.23 1.03
C ARG A 187 16.79 16.63 2.29
N PRO A 188 17.42 17.30 3.28
CA PRO A 188 16.74 17.76 4.49
C PRO A 188 15.59 18.74 4.22
N ARG A 189 15.70 19.56 3.16
CA ARG A 189 14.69 20.55 2.77
C ARG A 189 14.46 20.48 1.27
N ARG A 190 13.21 20.70 0.84
CA ARG A 190 12.81 20.68 -0.58
C ARG A 190 13.58 21.69 -1.44
N GLY A 191 13.90 22.87 -0.91
CA GLY A 191 14.67 23.87 -1.66
C GLY A 191 16.07 23.40 -2.08
N MET A 192 16.66 22.45 -1.33
CA MET A 192 18.02 21.96 -1.56
C MET A 192 18.15 21.04 -2.78
N TYR A 193 17.05 20.65 -3.44
CA TYR A 193 17.13 19.98 -4.74
C TYR A 193 17.56 20.93 -5.87
N TRP A 194 17.48 22.25 -5.66
CA TRP A 194 17.91 23.29 -6.61
C TRP A 194 19.20 24.02 -6.20
N GLU A 195 19.79 23.64 -5.06
CA GLU A 195 21.04 24.24 -4.58
C GLU A 195 22.24 23.58 -5.27
N ILE A 196 23.30 24.35 -5.52
CA ILE A 196 24.56 23.82 -6.06
C ILE A 196 25.22 23.04 -4.91
N SER A 197 25.28 21.73 -5.04
CA SER A 197 26.10 20.89 -4.14
C SER A 197 27.50 20.72 -4.71
N ASP A 198 28.47 20.41 -3.86
CA ASP A 198 29.85 20.05 -4.24
C ASP A 198 29.97 18.80 -5.16
N ALA A 199 28.84 18.12 -5.47
CA ALA A 199 28.78 16.86 -6.20
C ALA A 199 28.09 16.93 -7.59
N ASP A 200 28.06 18.09 -8.26
CA ASP A 200 27.67 18.24 -9.68
C ASP A 200 26.37 17.53 -10.12
N GLN A 201 25.27 17.68 -9.36
CA GLN A 201 23.94 17.21 -9.76
C GLN A 201 23.00 18.38 -10.08
N ASN A 202 23.14 18.96 -11.28
CA ASN A 202 22.29 20.05 -11.76
C ASN A 202 20.97 19.59 -12.39
N LEU A 203 20.73 18.28 -12.47
CA LEU A 203 19.59 17.64 -13.15
C LEU A 203 18.24 18.31 -12.87
N VAL A 204 17.90 18.56 -11.60
CA VAL A 204 16.62 19.17 -11.21
C VAL A 204 16.54 20.65 -11.60
N ARG A 205 17.66 21.37 -11.47
CA ARG A 205 17.75 22.79 -11.78
C ARG A 205 17.62 23.04 -13.27
N ASP A 206 18.26 22.19 -14.06
CA ASP A 206 18.27 22.29 -15.52
C ASP A 206 16.92 21.83 -16.10
N ALA A 207 16.23 20.89 -15.42
CA ALA A 207 14.88 20.47 -15.79
C ALA A 207 13.80 21.53 -15.56
N ILE A 208 13.73 22.16 -14.38
CA ILE A 208 12.67 23.14 -14.06
C ILE A 208 13.16 24.16 -13.03
N ARG A 209 12.75 25.44 -13.16
CA ARG A 209 13.08 26.47 -12.15
C ARG A 209 12.36 26.19 -10.84
N ARG A 210 13.05 26.39 -9.72
CA ARG A 210 12.51 26.20 -8.36
C ARG A 210 11.14 26.87 -8.17
N ASP A 211 11.03 28.14 -8.53
CA ASP A 211 9.81 28.92 -8.29
C ASP A 211 8.64 28.45 -9.18
N ARG A 212 8.93 27.94 -10.38
CA ARG A 212 7.92 27.32 -11.26
C ARG A 212 7.45 25.98 -10.70
N PHE A 213 8.37 25.14 -10.22
CA PHE A 213 8.02 23.90 -9.53
C PHE A 213 7.15 24.18 -8.30
N GLU A 214 7.54 25.13 -7.44
CA GLU A 214 6.78 25.49 -6.24
C GLU A 214 5.37 26.00 -6.58
N LEU A 215 5.26 26.79 -7.66
CA LEU A 215 3.98 27.26 -8.17
C LEU A 215 3.09 26.08 -8.62
N ILE A 216 3.56 25.25 -9.55
CA ILE A 216 2.81 24.08 -10.05
C ILE A 216 2.43 23.16 -8.89
N PHE A 217 3.40 22.84 -8.03
CA PHE A 217 3.20 21.91 -6.93
C PHE A 217 2.17 22.44 -5.92
N SER A 218 2.07 23.75 -5.72
CA SER A 218 1.04 24.36 -4.86
C SER A 218 -0.39 24.24 -5.43
N TYR A 219 -0.52 24.25 -6.76
CA TYR A 219 -1.81 24.13 -7.46
C TYR A 219 -2.17 22.69 -7.86
N LEU A 220 -1.26 21.72 -7.75
CA LEU A 220 -1.49 20.33 -8.12
C LEU A 220 -2.81 19.76 -7.56
N HIS A 221 -3.69 19.31 -8.46
CA HIS A 221 -5.08 18.93 -8.20
C HIS A 221 -5.52 17.76 -9.09
N PHE A 222 -6.57 17.02 -8.69
CA PHE A 222 -6.94 15.72 -9.29
C PHE A 222 -8.45 15.51 -9.49
N ALA A 223 -9.25 16.54 -9.23
CA ALA A 223 -10.70 16.53 -9.41
C ALA A 223 -11.24 17.96 -9.49
N ASP A 224 -12.34 18.16 -10.21
CA ASP A 224 -12.99 19.45 -10.29
C ASP A 224 -13.72 19.76 -8.98
N ASN A 225 -13.33 20.85 -8.32
CA ASN A 225 -13.99 21.27 -7.07
C ASN A 225 -15.47 21.65 -7.25
N SER A 226 -15.93 21.90 -8.47
CA SER A 226 -17.32 22.27 -8.76
C SER A 226 -18.28 21.08 -8.70
N HIS A 227 -17.75 19.85 -8.80
CA HIS A 227 -18.53 18.63 -8.95
C HIS A 227 -18.17 17.56 -7.90
N LEU A 228 -17.73 17.97 -6.72
CA LEU A 228 -17.34 17.05 -5.65
C LEU A 228 -18.55 16.38 -4.99
N ASP A 229 -18.45 15.08 -4.76
CA ASP A 229 -19.41 14.33 -3.96
C ASP A 229 -19.12 14.54 -2.48
N GLN A 230 -20.07 15.15 -1.77
CA GLN A 230 -19.95 15.43 -0.34
C GLN A 230 -19.97 14.16 0.53
N LYS A 231 -20.46 13.04 0.00
CA LYS A 231 -20.50 11.75 0.73
C LYS A 231 -19.18 11.00 0.65
N ASP A 232 -18.37 11.25 -0.38
CA ASP A 232 -17.07 10.60 -0.58
C ASP A 232 -15.96 11.42 0.07
N LYS A 233 -15.40 10.94 1.19
CA LYS A 233 -14.29 11.62 1.89
C LYS A 233 -13.04 11.75 1.01
N PHE A 234 -12.93 10.92 -0.03
CA PHE A 234 -11.83 10.91 -0.99
C PHE A 234 -12.18 11.52 -2.35
N THR A 235 -13.29 12.29 -2.44
CA THR A 235 -13.80 12.87 -3.70
C THR A 235 -12.73 13.64 -4.51
N LYS A 236 -11.79 14.32 -3.84
CA LYS A 236 -10.68 15.06 -4.49
C LYS A 236 -9.65 14.18 -5.19
N LEU A 237 -9.63 12.88 -4.91
CA LEU A 237 -8.78 11.88 -5.56
C LEU A 237 -9.58 10.82 -6.33
N ARG A 238 -10.91 10.83 -6.22
CA ARG A 238 -11.75 9.78 -6.78
C ARG A 238 -11.54 9.56 -8.29
N PRO A 239 -11.40 10.61 -9.13
CA PRO A 239 -11.09 10.41 -10.55
C PRO A 239 -9.77 9.66 -10.75
N LEU A 240 -8.72 10.08 -10.05
CA LEU A 240 -7.41 9.42 -10.11
C LEU A 240 -7.50 7.96 -9.62
N ILE A 241 -8.11 7.70 -8.47
CA ILE A 241 -8.22 6.33 -7.90
C ILE A 241 -8.91 5.39 -8.89
N LYS A 242 -10.02 5.82 -9.51
CA LYS A 242 -10.74 5.04 -10.51
C LYS A 242 -9.86 4.70 -11.72
N GLN A 243 -9.15 5.68 -12.26
CA GLN A 243 -8.27 5.47 -13.40
C GLN A 243 -7.08 4.55 -13.03
N MET A 244 -6.49 4.73 -11.86
CA MET A 244 -5.38 3.87 -11.42
C MET A 244 -5.83 2.42 -11.19
N ASN A 245 -7.00 2.18 -10.59
CA ASN A 245 -7.54 0.82 -10.45
C ASN A 245 -7.80 0.16 -11.81
N ARG A 246 -8.30 0.90 -12.80
CA ARG A 246 -8.46 0.41 -14.17
C ARG A 246 -7.12 0.00 -14.78
N ASN A 247 -6.11 0.86 -14.70
CA ASN A 247 -4.79 0.60 -15.28
C ASN A 247 -4.07 -0.55 -14.53
N PHE A 248 -4.16 -0.59 -13.21
CA PHE A 248 -3.60 -1.69 -12.39
C PHE A 248 -4.23 -3.03 -12.73
N LEU A 249 -5.55 -3.09 -12.93
CA LEU A 249 -6.25 -4.31 -13.35
C LEU A 249 -5.87 -4.74 -14.78
N LEU A 250 -5.82 -3.78 -15.72
CA LEU A 250 -5.56 -4.04 -17.13
C LEU A 250 -4.21 -4.74 -17.35
N TYR A 251 -3.17 -4.27 -16.67
CA TYR A 251 -1.80 -4.78 -16.81
C TYR A 251 -1.39 -5.78 -15.72
N ALA A 252 -2.31 -6.19 -14.84
CA ALA A 252 -2.02 -7.18 -13.82
C ALA A 252 -1.62 -8.53 -14.44
N PRO A 253 -0.55 -9.19 -13.97
CA PRO A 253 -0.32 -10.59 -14.32
C PRO A 253 -1.54 -11.45 -14.00
N LEU A 254 -1.91 -12.33 -14.92
CA LEU A 254 -3.01 -13.29 -14.76
C LEU A 254 -2.50 -14.48 -13.94
N GLU A 255 -2.74 -14.44 -12.64
CA GLU A 255 -2.31 -15.47 -11.69
C GLU A 255 -3.51 -16.19 -11.08
N GLU A 256 -3.29 -17.40 -10.58
CA GLU A 256 -4.34 -18.16 -9.87
C GLU A 256 -4.62 -17.56 -8.49
N TYR A 257 -3.59 -17.06 -7.80
CA TYR A 257 -3.66 -16.70 -6.38
C TYR A 257 -3.58 -15.18 -6.16
N TYR A 258 -4.53 -14.65 -5.40
CA TYR A 258 -4.54 -13.26 -4.95
C TYR A 258 -4.78 -13.18 -3.44
N TYR A 259 -4.23 -12.14 -2.83
CA TYR A 259 -4.39 -11.86 -1.41
C TYR A 259 -5.02 -10.49 -1.18
N PHE A 260 -6.11 -10.47 -0.39
CA PHE A 260 -6.86 -9.27 -0.04
C PHE A 260 -6.68 -8.93 1.44
N ASP A 261 -6.19 -7.73 1.71
CA ASP A 261 -5.91 -7.28 3.08
C ASP A 261 -5.95 -5.75 3.21
N LYS A 262 -5.56 -5.24 4.38
CA LYS A 262 -5.27 -3.85 4.67
C LYS A 262 -3.76 -3.56 4.57
N THR A 263 -3.43 -2.43 3.98
CA THR A 263 -2.11 -1.78 4.07
C THR A 263 -2.23 -0.38 4.65
N MET A 264 -1.10 0.20 5.02
CA MET A 264 -0.98 1.50 5.67
C MET A 264 -0.15 2.46 4.82
N CYS A 265 -0.78 3.52 4.33
CA CYS A 265 -0.09 4.65 3.71
C CYS A 265 0.37 5.63 4.78
N GLU A 266 1.65 5.53 5.16
CA GLU A 266 2.23 6.30 6.27
C GLU A 266 2.42 7.79 5.95
N CYS A 267 1.74 8.65 6.72
CA CYS A 267 1.81 10.11 6.63
C CYS A 267 3.00 10.70 7.39
N PHE A 268 3.45 10.07 8.48
CA PHE A 268 4.54 10.58 9.30
C PHE A 268 5.41 9.43 9.76
N ASP A 269 6.73 9.60 9.63
CA ASP A 269 7.69 8.78 10.35
C ASP A 269 7.57 9.20 11.81
N SER A 270 6.99 8.33 12.65
CA SER A 270 6.92 8.56 14.10
C SER A 270 8.06 7.82 14.77
N ASP A 271 8.84 8.54 15.57
CA ASP A 271 9.86 7.95 16.44
C ASP A 271 9.25 7.31 17.71
N GLN A 272 7.92 7.29 17.82
CA GLN A 272 7.20 6.76 18.96
C GLN A 272 6.90 5.28 18.79
N PHE A 273 7.06 4.52 19.87
CA PHE A 273 6.79 3.09 19.91
C PHE A 273 5.68 2.81 20.93
N LEU A 274 4.70 1.98 20.56
CA LEU A 274 3.74 1.39 21.49
C LEU A 274 4.08 -0.09 21.63
N ASN A 275 4.31 -0.57 22.85
CA ASN A 275 4.70 -1.95 23.14
C ASN A 275 5.91 -2.42 22.31
N GLY A 276 6.92 -1.55 22.16
CA GLY A 276 8.15 -1.85 21.42
C GLY A 276 8.00 -1.81 19.89
N LYS A 277 6.85 -1.39 19.35
CA LYS A 277 6.59 -1.33 17.91
C LYS A 277 6.25 0.10 17.45
N PRO A 278 6.81 0.57 16.32
CA PRO A 278 6.64 1.96 15.91
C PRO A 278 5.18 2.27 15.59
N ILE A 279 4.68 3.40 16.10
CA ILE A 279 3.31 3.87 15.85
C ILE A 279 3.26 4.45 14.44
N ARG A 280 2.51 3.79 13.56
CA ARG A 280 2.31 4.25 12.19
C ARG A 280 1.09 5.15 12.11
N ILE A 281 1.29 6.41 11.72
CA ILE A 281 0.21 7.39 11.50
C ILE A 281 0.02 7.55 9.99
N GLY A 282 -1.19 7.32 9.48
CA GLY A 282 -1.45 7.36 8.05
C GLY A 282 -2.89 7.09 7.63
N TYR A 283 -3.08 6.79 6.34
CA TYR A 283 -4.35 6.28 5.78
C TYR A 283 -4.35 4.76 5.69
N LYS A 284 -5.42 4.12 6.18
CA LYS A 284 -5.68 2.68 5.96
C LYS A 284 -6.20 2.51 4.53
N ILE A 285 -5.71 1.50 3.82
CA ILE A 285 -6.09 1.21 2.43
C ILE A 285 -6.42 -0.28 2.35
N TRP A 286 -7.60 -0.61 1.82
CA TRP A 286 -7.91 -1.97 1.40
C TRP A 286 -7.23 -2.24 0.07
N CYS A 287 -6.61 -3.41 -0.08
CA CYS A 287 -5.90 -3.75 -1.30
C CYS A 287 -5.99 -5.23 -1.66
N GLY A 288 -6.04 -5.51 -2.96
CA GLY A 288 -5.88 -6.82 -3.54
C GLY A 288 -4.56 -6.92 -4.30
N THR A 289 -3.75 -7.93 -3.99
CA THR A 289 -2.41 -8.11 -4.56
C THR A 289 -2.21 -9.50 -5.14
N THR A 290 -1.30 -9.65 -6.09
CA THR A 290 -0.74 -10.95 -6.45
C THR A 290 0.21 -11.46 -5.36
N THR A 291 0.59 -12.73 -5.41
CA THR A 291 1.53 -13.35 -4.45
C THR A 291 2.91 -12.70 -4.41
N GLN A 292 3.30 -12.04 -5.50
CA GLN A 292 4.58 -11.33 -5.63
C GLN A 292 4.49 -9.86 -5.18
N GLY A 293 3.29 -9.36 -4.87
CA GLY A 293 3.08 -7.99 -4.41
C GLY A 293 2.83 -6.98 -5.54
N TYR A 294 2.30 -7.41 -6.69
CA TYR A 294 1.70 -6.49 -7.66
C TYR A 294 0.33 -6.07 -7.13
N LEU A 295 0.06 -4.77 -7.07
CA LEU A 295 -1.25 -4.24 -6.64
C LEU A 295 -2.24 -4.27 -7.81
N VAL A 296 -3.35 -4.98 -7.64
CA VAL A 296 -4.41 -5.08 -8.66
C VAL A 296 -5.49 -4.04 -8.44
N TRP A 297 -5.86 -3.82 -7.18
CA TRP A 297 -6.96 -2.93 -6.81
C TRP A 297 -6.73 -2.37 -5.40
N PHE A 298 -7.16 -1.14 -5.16
CA PHE A 298 -7.18 -0.56 -3.83
C PHE A 298 -8.34 0.41 -3.60
N GLU A 299 -8.70 0.59 -2.33
CA GLU A 299 -9.67 1.58 -1.88
C GLU A 299 -9.26 2.14 -0.51
N PRO A 300 -9.10 3.46 -0.35
CA PRO A 300 -8.89 4.08 0.96
C PRO A 300 -10.06 3.80 1.92
N TYR A 301 -9.74 3.47 3.16
CA TYR A 301 -10.75 3.19 4.18
C TYR A 301 -11.61 4.43 4.48
N GLN A 302 -12.93 4.26 4.46
CA GLN A 302 -13.92 5.23 4.92
C GLN A 302 -14.91 4.55 5.87
N GLU A 303 -15.20 5.19 7.01
CA GLU A 303 -16.08 4.65 8.07
C GLU A 303 -17.52 4.39 7.60
N GLU A 304 -18.06 5.28 6.78
CA GLU A 304 -19.33 5.09 6.07
C GLU A 304 -19.01 4.69 4.64
N SER A 305 -18.71 3.42 4.39
CA SER A 305 -18.41 2.97 3.04
C SER A 305 -19.70 2.84 2.21
N MET A 306 -19.64 3.37 0.99
CA MET A 306 -20.72 3.40 0.00
C MET A 306 -20.68 2.15 -0.90
N VAL A 307 -20.08 1.04 -0.44
CA VAL A 307 -20.10 -0.21 -1.21
C VAL A 307 -21.56 -0.63 -1.26
N THR A 308 -22.15 -0.56 -2.46
CA THR A 308 -23.55 -0.90 -2.71
C THR A 308 -23.79 -2.31 -2.18
N VAL A 309 -24.47 -2.34 -1.03
CA VAL A 309 -24.81 -3.56 -0.32
C VAL A 309 -25.77 -4.31 -1.22
N ASP A 310 -25.35 -5.46 -1.73
CA ASP A 310 -26.31 -6.47 -2.13
C ASP A 310 -26.97 -6.96 -0.84
N LYS A 311 -28.13 -6.39 -0.52
CA LYS A 311 -28.80 -6.54 0.79
C LYS A 311 -29.21 -7.98 1.07
N ASP A 312 -29.13 -8.85 0.07
CA ASP A 312 -29.69 -10.20 0.13
C ASP A 312 -28.78 -11.21 0.84
N LEU A 313 -27.46 -10.95 0.95
CA LEU A 313 -26.49 -11.94 1.48
C LEU A 313 -25.96 -11.67 2.90
N ASP A 314 -26.17 -10.47 3.46
CA ASP A 314 -25.73 -10.07 4.81
C ASP A 314 -24.30 -10.55 5.17
N LEU A 315 -23.31 -10.15 4.37
CA LEU A 315 -21.90 -10.56 4.51
C LEU A 315 -21.08 -9.63 5.42
N GLY A 316 -21.66 -8.53 5.87
CA GLY A 316 -20.97 -7.44 6.57
C GLY A 316 -19.98 -6.67 5.69
N LEU A 317 -19.36 -5.64 6.25
CA LEU A 317 -18.43 -4.75 5.53
C LEU A 317 -17.26 -5.50 4.90
N GLY A 318 -16.60 -6.37 5.66
CA GLY A 318 -15.43 -7.12 5.18
C GLY A 318 -15.78 -8.09 4.06
N GLY A 319 -16.90 -8.82 4.18
CA GLY A 319 -17.35 -9.72 3.13
C GLY A 319 -17.76 -9.00 1.85
N ASN A 320 -18.44 -7.85 1.97
CA ASN A 320 -18.81 -7.04 0.80
C ASN A 320 -17.59 -6.50 0.05
N LEU A 321 -16.53 -6.10 0.76
CA LEU A 321 -15.27 -5.65 0.13
C LEU A 321 -14.59 -6.78 -0.66
N VAL A 322 -14.52 -7.99 -0.09
CA VAL A 322 -13.95 -9.15 -0.78
C VAL A 322 -14.80 -9.54 -1.99
N MET A 323 -16.13 -9.50 -1.86
CA MET A 323 -17.04 -9.75 -2.99
C MET A 323 -16.84 -8.74 -4.12
N HIS A 324 -16.70 -7.45 -3.79
CA HIS A 324 -16.41 -6.43 -4.79
C HIS A 324 -15.06 -6.67 -5.47
N PHE A 325 -14.02 -7.02 -4.71
CA PHE A 325 -12.72 -7.36 -5.31
C PHE A 325 -12.80 -8.61 -6.20
N ALA A 326 -13.61 -9.61 -5.82
CA ALA A 326 -13.88 -10.77 -6.67
C ALA A 326 -14.55 -10.36 -7.99
N ASP A 327 -15.52 -9.45 -7.94
CA ASP A 327 -16.18 -8.92 -9.15
C ASP A 327 -15.17 -8.20 -10.05
N VAL A 328 -14.29 -7.38 -9.48
CA VAL A 328 -13.20 -6.69 -10.20
C VAL A 328 -12.29 -7.70 -10.91
N LEU A 329 -11.94 -8.83 -10.28
CA LEU A 329 -11.14 -9.86 -10.96
C LEU A 329 -11.90 -10.53 -12.10
N LEU A 330 -13.19 -10.81 -11.90
CA LEU A 330 -14.04 -11.47 -12.89
C LEU A 330 -14.30 -10.60 -14.13
N GLU A 331 -14.12 -9.28 -14.06
CA GLU A 331 -14.12 -8.39 -15.23
C GLU A 331 -13.05 -8.76 -16.27
N ARG A 332 -11.95 -9.40 -15.83
CA ARG A 332 -10.88 -9.88 -16.73
C ARG A 332 -11.20 -11.23 -17.40
N GLY A 333 -12.26 -11.90 -16.95
CA GLY A 333 -12.69 -13.19 -17.45
C GLY A 333 -13.12 -14.13 -16.32
N GLN A 334 -13.96 -15.09 -16.68
CA GLN A 334 -14.51 -16.08 -15.76
C GLN A 334 -13.49 -17.19 -15.48
N TYR A 335 -12.46 -16.88 -14.69
CA TYR A 335 -11.43 -17.83 -14.25
C TYR A 335 -11.69 -18.32 -12.81
N PRO A 336 -11.23 -19.53 -12.45
CA PRO A 336 -11.34 -20.06 -11.09
C PRO A 336 -10.26 -19.47 -10.17
N TYR A 337 -10.26 -18.14 -10.02
CA TYR A 337 -9.36 -17.39 -9.15
C TYR A 337 -9.40 -17.92 -7.72
N HIS A 338 -8.27 -17.87 -7.03
CA HIS A 338 -8.14 -18.22 -5.63
C HIS A 338 -7.85 -16.98 -4.78
N LEU A 339 -8.86 -16.54 -4.04
CA LEU A 339 -8.77 -15.43 -3.12
C LEU A 339 -8.37 -15.89 -1.72
N CYS A 340 -7.31 -15.30 -1.20
CA CYS A 340 -6.91 -15.46 0.19
C CYS A 340 -7.12 -14.16 0.97
N PHE A 341 -7.58 -14.27 2.22
CA PHE A 341 -7.85 -13.10 3.06
C PHE A 341 -7.82 -13.42 4.56
N ASP A 342 -7.71 -12.38 5.37
CA ASP A 342 -7.55 -12.50 6.82
C ASP A 342 -8.85 -12.80 7.59
N SER A 343 -8.72 -12.86 8.91
CA SER A 343 -9.84 -13.12 9.85
C SER A 343 -10.85 -11.98 9.98
N PHE A 344 -10.50 -10.76 9.61
CA PHE A 344 -11.42 -9.63 9.59
C PHE A 344 -12.45 -9.80 8.46
N PHE A 345 -12.04 -10.34 7.30
CA PHE A 345 -12.94 -10.54 6.16
C PHE A 345 -13.67 -11.89 6.17
N THR A 346 -13.04 -12.95 6.69
CA THR A 346 -13.55 -14.32 6.52
C THR A 346 -14.85 -14.61 7.29
N SER A 347 -15.78 -15.26 6.59
CA SER A 347 -16.96 -15.94 7.15
C SER A 347 -17.34 -17.15 6.29
N VAL A 348 -18.03 -18.14 6.86
CA VAL A 348 -18.49 -19.31 6.09
C VAL A 348 -19.49 -18.89 5.00
N LYS A 349 -20.39 -17.93 5.29
CA LYS A 349 -21.28 -17.31 4.30
C LYS A 349 -20.53 -16.71 3.11
N LEU A 350 -19.46 -15.94 3.35
CA LEU A 350 -18.65 -15.32 2.29
C LEU A 350 -18.01 -16.39 1.40
N VAL A 351 -17.40 -17.41 1.99
CA VAL A 351 -16.75 -18.51 1.25
C VAL A 351 -17.76 -19.27 0.38
N SER A 352 -18.98 -19.45 0.88
CA SER A 352 -20.09 -20.04 0.13
C SER A 352 -20.57 -19.13 -1.02
N ALA A 353 -20.64 -17.81 -0.78
CA ALA A 353 -21.02 -16.83 -1.80
C ALA A 353 -19.98 -16.74 -2.94
N LEU A 354 -18.69 -16.75 -2.60
CA LEU A 354 -17.60 -16.79 -3.58
C LEU A 354 -17.63 -18.06 -4.43
N LYS A 355 -17.94 -19.21 -3.80
CA LYS A 355 -18.14 -20.48 -4.53
C LYS A 355 -19.22 -20.36 -5.60
N LYS A 356 -20.35 -19.70 -5.29
CA LYS A 356 -21.45 -19.48 -6.24
C LYS A 356 -21.06 -18.59 -7.42
N LYS A 357 -20.04 -17.73 -7.26
CA LYS A 357 -19.42 -16.93 -8.34
C LYS A 357 -18.31 -17.69 -9.09
N GLY A 358 -18.03 -18.95 -8.74
CA GLY A 358 -16.93 -19.73 -9.34
C GLY A 358 -15.55 -19.35 -8.83
N VAL A 359 -15.46 -18.63 -7.70
CA VAL A 359 -14.21 -18.18 -7.10
C VAL A 359 -13.82 -19.08 -5.93
N ARG A 360 -12.58 -19.56 -5.94
CA ARG A 360 -11.96 -20.29 -4.84
C ARG A 360 -11.58 -19.31 -3.74
N ALA A 361 -11.71 -19.71 -2.49
CA ALA A 361 -11.46 -18.86 -1.35
C ALA A 361 -10.80 -19.65 -0.21
N THR A 362 -9.79 -19.04 0.43
CA THR A 362 -9.19 -19.56 1.67
C THR A 362 -8.89 -18.40 2.62
N GLY A 363 -9.35 -18.47 3.86
CA GLY A 363 -9.06 -17.41 4.82
C GLY A 363 -8.93 -17.92 6.25
N THR A 364 -8.25 -17.14 7.08
CA THR A 364 -8.26 -17.38 8.53
C THR A 364 -9.60 -17.01 9.09
N ILE A 365 -10.17 -17.81 10.00
CA ILE A 365 -11.53 -17.59 10.52
C ILE A 365 -11.53 -17.45 12.04
N ARG A 366 -12.30 -16.50 12.55
CA ARG A 366 -12.52 -16.33 13.99
C ARG A 366 -13.55 -17.32 14.49
N GLU A 367 -13.42 -17.74 15.75
CA GLU A 367 -14.28 -18.76 16.35
C GLU A 367 -15.77 -18.39 16.30
N ASN A 368 -16.10 -17.13 16.56
CA ASN A 368 -17.46 -16.60 16.51
C ASN A 368 -18.09 -16.58 15.10
N ARG A 369 -17.33 -16.92 14.05
CA ARG A 369 -17.79 -16.97 12.65
C ARG A 369 -17.81 -18.38 12.06
N THR A 370 -17.58 -19.41 12.87
CA THR A 370 -17.52 -20.82 12.45
C THR A 370 -18.90 -21.50 12.35
N GLU A 371 -19.98 -20.76 12.51
CA GLU A 371 -21.37 -21.27 12.41
C GLU A 371 -21.63 -22.53 13.25
N LYS A 372 -21.08 -22.54 14.48
CA LYS A 372 -21.20 -23.65 15.46
C LYS A 372 -20.64 -25.00 14.98
N CYS A 373 -19.66 -24.97 14.08
CA CYS A 373 -18.93 -26.17 13.69
C CYS A 373 -18.33 -26.91 14.91
N PRO A 374 -18.50 -28.24 15.03
CA PRO A 374 -18.00 -29.02 16.17
C PRO A 374 -16.48 -29.30 16.04
N LEU A 375 -15.66 -28.25 16.08
CA LEU A 375 -14.20 -28.33 16.14
C LEU A 375 -13.72 -28.51 17.58
N MET A 376 -12.56 -29.14 17.75
CA MET A 376 -11.88 -29.21 19.04
C MET A 376 -11.61 -27.81 19.62
N ASN A 377 -11.89 -27.63 20.91
CA ASN A 377 -11.63 -26.39 21.65
C ASN A 377 -10.12 -26.05 21.63
N VAL A 378 -9.80 -24.76 21.53
CA VAL A 378 -8.44 -24.21 21.56
C VAL A 378 -7.67 -24.68 22.79
N GLU A 379 -8.30 -24.66 23.97
CA GLU A 379 -7.65 -25.07 25.23
C GLU A 379 -7.21 -26.54 25.23
N HIS A 380 -8.03 -27.39 24.61
CA HIS A 380 -7.74 -28.82 24.48
C HIS A 380 -6.67 -29.04 23.41
N MET A 381 -6.72 -28.28 22.32
CA MET A 381 -5.75 -28.38 21.24
C MET A 381 -4.35 -27.90 21.68
N ARG A 382 -4.23 -26.90 22.58
CA ARG A 382 -2.93 -26.49 23.15
C ARG A 382 -2.21 -27.62 23.90
N LYS A 383 -2.95 -28.62 24.40
CA LYS A 383 -2.39 -29.79 25.08
C LYS A 383 -1.93 -30.87 24.10
N MET A 384 -2.33 -30.79 22.83
CA MET A 384 -1.88 -31.71 21.79
C MET A 384 -0.49 -31.33 21.28
N LYS A 385 0.19 -32.28 20.63
CA LYS A 385 1.49 -32.05 19.99
C LYS A 385 1.36 -30.98 18.89
N LYS A 386 2.41 -30.16 18.71
CA LYS A 386 2.54 -29.30 17.51
C LYS A 386 2.39 -30.18 16.25
N GLY A 387 1.64 -29.69 15.26
CA GLY A 387 1.27 -30.40 14.05
C GLY A 387 -0.10 -31.08 14.10
N TYR A 388 -0.74 -31.14 15.27
CA TYR A 388 -2.10 -31.67 15.37
C TYR A 388 -3.11 -30.74 14.68
N PHE A 389 -4.07 -31.33 13.96
CA PHE A 389 -5.19 -30.62 13.35
C PHE A 389 -6.52 -31.33 13.57
N ASP A 390 -7.60 -30.55 13.64
CA ASP A 390 -8.98 -31.03 13.61
C ASP A 390 -9.77 -30.27 12.54
N PHE A 391 -10.59 -30.98 11.77
CA PHE A 391 -11.28 -30.39 10.63
C PHE A 391 -12.67 -30.99 10.43
N ARG A 392 -13.56 -30.20 9.84
CA ARG A 392 -14.91 -30.60 9.44
C ARG A 392 -15.24 -29.99 8.10
N VAL A 393 -16.02 -30.71 7.30
CA VAL A 393 -16.58 -30.22 6.03
C VAL A 393 -18.08 -30.07 6.19
N GLU A 394 -18.60 -28.94 5.74
CA GLU A 394 -20.04 -28.73 5.56
C GLU A 394 -20.49 -29.39 4.27
N GLU A 395 -21.48 -30.28 4.34
CA GLU A 395 -21.81 -31.17 3.22
C GLU A 395 -22.52 -30.49 2.04
N ASN A 396 -23.35 -29.47 2.28
CA ASN A 396 -24.19 -28.90 1.23
C ASN A 396 -23.38 -27.99 0.30
N GLU A 397 -22.53 -27.16 0.87
CA GLU A 397 -21.74 -26.15 0.17
C GLU A 397 -20.27 -26.59 0.01
N GLU A 398 -19.87 -27.79 0.47
CA GLU A 398 -18.49 -28.31 0.48
C GLU A 398 -17.50 -27.23 0.97
N VAL A 399 -17.68 -26.78 2.20
CA VAL A 399 -16.77 -25.81 2.84
C VAL A 399 -16.04 -26.50 3.98
N ILE A 400 -14.71 -26.49 3.95
CA ILE A 400 -13.88 -27.06 5.00
C ILE A 400 -13.51 -26.00 6.04
N LEU A 401 -13.62 -26.36 7.31
CA LEU A 401 -13.02 -25.68 8.43
C LEU A 401 -11.92 -26.55 9.01
N CYS A 402 -10.71 -26.01 9.11
CA CYS A 402 -9.54 -26.69 9.66
C CYS A 402 -8.93 -25.86 10.78
N ARG A 403 -8.68 -26.47 11.92
CA ARG A 403 -7.92 -25.88 13.02
C ARG A 403 -6.61 -26.63 13.18
N TRP A 404 -5.50 -25.90 13.14
CA TRP A 404 -4.15 -26.46 13.18
C TRP A 404 -3.32 -25.82 14.28
N HIS A 405 -2.56 -26.66 14.99
CA HIS A 405 -1.63 -26.26 16.04
C HIS A 405 -0.20 -26.21 15.47
N GLY A 406 0.26 -25.02 15.07
CA GLY A 406 1.66 -24.75 14.72
C GLY A 406 2.40 -24.09 15.88
N ASP A 407 3.06 -22.97 15.61
CA ASP A 407 3.59 -22.07 16.64
C ASP A 407 2.48 -21.41 17.46
N GLY A 408 1.30 -21.30 16.86
CA GLY A 408 0.06 -20.95 17.52
C GLY A 408 -1.10 -21.75 16.93
N ILE A 409 -2.28 -21.54 17.49
CA ILE A 409 -3.50 -22.17 16.95
C ILE A 409 -4.13 -21.22 15.94
N ILE A 410 -4.28 -21.72 14.71
CA ILE A 410 -4.97 -21.03 13.63
C ILE A 410 -6.19 -21.83 13.21
N SER A 411 -7.27 -21.14 12.86
CA SER A 411 -8.44 -21.74 12.21
C SER A 411 -8.54 -21.16 10.80
N LEU A 412 -8.74 -22.03 9.81
CA LEU A 412 -8.84 -21.72 8.39
C LEU A 412 -10.18 -22.21 7.84
N CYS A 413 -10.69 -21.51 6.84
CA CYS A 413 -11.89 -21.83 6.10
C CYS A 413 -11.56 -21.84 4.60
N SER A 414 -11.99 -22.86 3.86
CA SER A 414 -11.81 -22.92 2.41
C SER A 414 -12.97 -23.62 1.70
N ASN A 415 -13.22 -23.24 0.44
CA ASN A 415 -14.10 -23.99 -0.47
C ASN A 415 -13.32 -24.82 -1.51
N ALA A 416 -11.99 -24.72 -1.54
CA ALA A 416 -11.17 -25.23 -2.64
C ALA A 416 -10.03 -26.15 -2.21
N VAL A 417 -9.49 -25.96 -1.00
CA VAL A 417 -8.28 -26.65 -0.55
C VAL A 417 -8.55 -27.34 0.78
N GLY A 418 -8.23 -28.63 0.82
CA GLY A 418 -8.44 -29.52 1.95
C GLY A 418 -7.22 -29.73 2.83
N ILE A 419 -7.19 -30.88 3.47
CA ILE A 419 -6.07 -31.31 4.31
C ILE A 419 -4.98 -31.96 3.47
N GLU A 420 -5.36 -32.85 2.54
CA GLU A 420 -4.41 -33.62 1.74
C GLU A 420 -3.92 -32.84 0.50
N PRO A 421 -2.65 -33.04 0.07
CA PRO A 421 -1.62 -33.83 0.73
C PRO A 421 -1.01 -33.09 1.94
N ALA A 422 -0.90 -33.76 3.08
CA ALA A 422 -0.19 -33.21 4.24
C ALA A 422 1.33 -33.21 3.98
N SER A 423 1.98 -32.04 4.10
CA SER A 423 3.43 -31.89 4.00
C SER A 423 4.09 -31.98 5.37
N GLU A 424 5.34 -32.42 5.46
CA GLU A 424 6.11 -32.38 6.71
C GLU A 424 6.98 -31.13 6.76
N LEU A 425 6.82 -30.29 7.79
CA LEU A 425 7.70 -29.16 8.08
C LEU A 425 8.73 -29.56 9.14
N SER A 426 10.00 -29.26 8.91
CA SER A 426 11.03 -29.30 9.93
C SER A 426 11.00 -28.01 10.75
N CYS A 427 10.62 -28.08 12.03
CA CYS A 427 10.77 -26.97 12.97
C CYS A 427 11.93 -27.27 13.91
N SER A 428 12.88 -26.34 14.02
CA SER A 428 14.00 -26.41 14.96
C SER A 428 13.66 -25.59 16.21
N ASP A 429 13.39 -26.25 17.33
CA ASP A 429 13.35 -25.61 18.64
C ASP A 429 14.62 -26.04 19.39
N GLU A 430 15.49 -25.07 19.67
CA GLU A 430 16.72 -25.02 20.52
C GLU A 430 17.69 -26.22 20.63
N GLU A 431 17.38 -27.44 20.20
CA GLU A 431 18.33 -28.58 20.04
C GLU A 431 17.70 -29.83 19.36
N GLU A 432 16.39 -29.85 19.05
CA GLU A 432 15.73 -30.98 18.33
C GLU A 432 14.96 -30.52 17.07
N ILE A 433 15.14 -31.25 15.96
CA ILE A 433 14.36 -31.07 14.73
C ILE A 433 13.09 -31.91 14.85
N HIS A 434 11.93 -31.28 14.83
CA HIS A 434 10.64 -31.96 14.81
C HIS A 434 10.00 -31.90 13.42
N GLN A 435 9.54 -33.05 12.93
CA GLN A 435 8.67 -33.13 11.76
C GLN A 435 7.22 -32.84 12.19
N ILE A 436 6.66 -31.75 11.67
CA ILE A 436 5.33 -31.26 11.96
C ILE A 436 4.47 -31.48 10.71
N ALA A 437 3.36 -32.22 10.85
CA ALA A 437 2.39 -32.35 9.77
C ALA A 437 1.73 -30.98 9.49
N GLN A 438 1.86 -30.50 8.27
CA GLN A 438 1.28 -29.27 7.76
C GLN A 438 0.22 -29.60 6.71
N PRO A 439 -1.08 -29.35 7.00
CA PRO A 439 -2.15 -29.49 6.03
C PRO A 439 -1.92 -28.61 4.79
N SER A 440 -2.37 -29.08 3.62
CA SER A 440 -2.28 -28.36 2.34
C SER A 440 -2.89 -26.94 2.43
N ILE A 441 -4.04 -26.80 3.09
CA ILE A 441 -4.70 -25.51 3.34
C ILE A 441 -3.80 -24.51 4.09
N VAL A 442 -3.00 -24.97 5.05
CA VAL A 442 -2.09 -24.10 5.82
C VAL A 442 -0.93 -23.64 4.95
N LYS A 443 -0.37 -24.55 4.16
CA LYS A 443 0.74 -24.26 3.25
C LYS A 443 0.33 -23.20 2.22
N LEU A 444 -0.77 -23.43 1.51
CA LEU A 444 -1.28 -22.54 0.49
C LEU A 444 -1.63 -21.15 1.04
N TYR A 445 -2.27 -21.08 2.22
CA TYR A 445 -2.56 -19.81 2.85
C TYR A 445 -1.27 -19.03 3.20
N GLY A 446 -0.24 -19.73 3.68
CA GLY A 446 1.07 -19.14 3.96
C GLY A 446 1.70 -18.48 2.74
N GLU A 447 1.70 -19.19 1.60
CA GLU A 447 2.23 -18.69 0.32
C GLU A 447 1.46 -17.49 -0.22
N CYS A 448 0.12 -17.49 -0.10
CA CYS A 448 -0.71 -16.39 -0.60
C CYS A 448 -0.55 -15.11 0.23
N ARG A 449 -0.42 -15.22 1.56
CA ARG A 449 -0.42 -14.09 2.50
C ARG A 449 0.70 -13.07 2.28
N GLU A 450 1.78 -13.45 1.58
CA GLU A 450 2.97 -12.61 1.48
C GLU A 450 2.83 -11.41 0.54
N GLY A 451 1.83 -11.37 -0.35
CA GLY A 451 1.72 -10.37 -1.41
C GLY A 451 1.77 -8.92 -0.91
N VAL A 452 0.89 -8.57 0.05
CA VAL A 452 0.82 -7.22 0.63
C VAL A 452 2.11 -6.85 1.37
N SER A 453 2.68 -7.79 2.12
CA SER A 453 3.95 -7.57 2.82
C SER A 453 5.10 -7.30 1.85
N LYS A 454 5.19 -8.05 0.74
CA LYS A 454 6.21 -7.84 -0.30
C LYS A 454 6.08 -6.47 -0.94
N MET A 455 4.86 -6.07 -1.31
CA MET A 455 4.57 -4.74 -1.84
C MET A 455 5.02 -3.63 -0.88
N ASP A 456 4.62 -3.72 0.39
CA ASP A 456 4.96 -2.72 1.41
C ASP A 456 6.48 -2.60 1.61
N GLN A 457 7.20 -3.73 1.62
CA GLN A 457 8.66 -3.77 1.72
C GLN A 457 9.35 -3.13 0.51
N ILE A 458 8.84 -3.35 -0.69
CA ILE A 458 9.37 -2.74 -1.92
C ILE A 458 9.17 -1.23 -1.87
N ILE A 459 7.93 -0.79 -1.59
CA ILE A 459 7.57 0.63 -1.50
C ILE A 459 8.40 1.33 -0.41
N SER A 460 8.63 0.70 0.75
CA SER A 460 9.35 1.32 1.87
C SER A 460 10.79 1.72 1.57
N LYS A 461 11.44 1.09 0.58
CA LYS A 461 12.86 1.36 0.25
C LYS A 461 13.08 2.77 -0.30
N TYR A 462 12.22 3.21 -1.21
CA TYR A 462 12.41 4.45 -1.98
C TYR A 462 11.17 5.35 -1.99
N ARG A 463 10.39 5.38 -0.90
CA ARG A 463 9.18 6.22 -0.80
C ARG A 463 9.43 7.67 -1.19
N VAL A 464 8.51 8.26 -1.97
CA VAL A 464 8.54 9.70 -2.28
C VAL A 464 8.56 10.52 -0.99
N ARG A 465 9.54 11.44 -0.86
CA ARG A 465 9.76 12.25 0.35
C ARG A 465 9.27 13.69 0.22
N VAL A 466 9.23 14.21 -1.01
CA VAL A 466 8.70 15.56 -1.25
C VAL A 466 7.18 15.53 -1.08
N ARG A 467 6.68 16.34 -0.15
CA ARG A 467 5.25 16.40 0.20
C ARG A 467 4.67 17.79 0.08
N ASN A 468 3.37 17.86 -0.22
CA ASN A 468 2.58 19.09 -0.18
C ASN A 468 1.90 19.21 1.19
N LYS A 469 1.39 20.39 1.51
CA LYS A 469 0.52 20.66 2.66
C LYS A 469 -0.89 20.10 2.48
N LYS A 470 -1.32 19.80 1.25
CA LYS A 470 -2.64 19.22 0.98
C LYS A 470 -2.70 17.77 1.49
N TRP A 471 -3.78 17.39 2.17
CA TRP A 471 -3.93 16.09 2.85
C TRP A 471 -3.75 14.89 1.91
N TYR A 472 -4.22 15.03 0.66
CA TYR A 472 -4.20 13.99 -0.35
C TYR A 472 -2.81 13.78 -0.97
N SER A 473 -1.84 14.67 -0.71
CA SER A 473 -0.51 14.54 -1.30
C SER A 473 0.23 13.27 -0.86
N VAL A 474 -0.03 12.79 0.36
CA VAL A 474 0.55 11.54 0.85
C VAL A 474 0.00 10.34 0.05
N LEU A 475 -1.30 10.33 -0.22
CA LEU A 475 -1.94 9.27 -1.01
C LEU A 475 -1.47 9.31 -2.47
N VAL A 476 -1.32 10.50 -3.06
CA VAL A 476 -0.76 10.64 -4.42
C VAL A 476 0.67 10.10 -4.48
N SER A 477 1.51 10.45 -3.50
CA SER A 477 2.86 9.88 -3.39
C SER A 477 2.84 8.36 -3.29
N TYR A 478 1.92 7.79 -2.51
CA TYR A 478 1.73 6.35 -2.41
C TYR A 478 1.30 5.71 -3.74
N ILE A 479 0.34 6.31 -4.45
CA ILE A 479 -0.09 5.83 -5.78
C ILE A 479 1.07 5.83 -6.77
N ILE A 480 1.93 6.85 -6.74
CA ILE A 480 3.15 6.91 -7.58
C ILE A 480 4.11 5.78 -7.21
N ASP A 481 4.36 5.55 -5.92
CA ASP A 481 5.25 4.49 -5.46
C ASP A 481 4.70 3.09 -5.77
N VAL A 482 3.38 2.89 -5.69
CA VAL A 482 2.69 1.67 -6.10
C VAL A 482 2.82 1.44 -7.61
N ALA A 483 2.59 2.45 -8.43
CA ALA A 483 2.76 2.34 -9.88
C ALA A 483 4.20 1.98 -10.24
N MET A 484 5.19 2.55 -9.53
CA MET A 484 6.59 2.20 -9.68
C MET A 484 6.88 0.74 -9.28
N ASN A 485 6.28 0.24 -8.19
CA ASN A 485 6.35 -1.17 -7.81
C ASN A 485 5.76 -2.08 -8.90
N ASN A 486 4.56 -1.78 -9.38
CA ASN A 486 3.90 -2.57 -10.41
C ASN A 486 4.71 -2.60 -11.72
N ALA A 487 5.22 -1.45 -12.17
CA ALA A 487 6.07 -1.36 -13.36
C ALA A 487 7.36 -2.18 -13.21
N TRP A 488 8.01 -2.12 -12.04
CA TRP A 488 9.21 -2.89 -11.77
C TRP A 488 8.93 -4.41 -11.72
N GLN A 489 7.78 -4.83 -11.18
CA GLN A 489 7.38 -6.24 -11.20
C GLN A 489 7.15 -6.74 -12.63
N LEU A 490 6.47 -5.95 -13.48
CA LEU A 490 6.31 -6.27 -14.90
C LEU A 490 7.66 -6.34 -15.62
N HIS A 491 8.57 -5.41 -15.34
CA HIS A 491 9.92 -5.40 -15.90
C HIS A 491 10.69 -6.70 -15.62
N ARG A 492 10.65 -7.17 -14.36
CA ARG A 492 11.30 -8.42 -13.94
C ARG A 492 10.70 -9.64 -14.62
N THR A 493 9.38 -9.65 -14.77
CA THR A 493 8.66 -10.76 -15.41
C THR A 493 8.91 -10.78 -16.92
N CYS A 494 9.03 -9.60 -17.56
CA CYS A 494 9.25 -9.49 -18.99
C CYS A 494 10.71 -9.74 -19.40
N ASN A 495 11.68 -9.38 -18.55
CA ASN A 495 13.10 -9.46 -18.84
C ASN A 495 13.86 -10.35 -17.83
N PRO A 496 13.59 -11.67 -17.79
CA PRO A 496 14.27 -12.57 -16.86
C PRO A 496 15.77 -12.63 -17.19
N GLY A 497 16.63 -12.29 -16.22
CA GLY A 497 18.09 -12.37 -16.34
C GLY A 497 18.80 -11.06 -16.73
N THR A 498 18.09 -10.06 -17.25
CA THR A 498 18.62 -8.71 -17.55
C THR A 498 17.87 -7.61 -16.80
N SER A 499 17.06 -7.98 -15.81
CA SER A 499 16.26 -7.03 -15.04
C SER A 499 17.14 -6.13 -14.17
N LEU A 500 17.05 -4.83 -14.40
CA LEU A 500 17.47 -3.77 -13.48
C LEU A 500 16.97 -4.01 -12.06
N ASP A 501 17.82 -3.67 -11.09
CA ASP A 501 17.37 -3.56 -9.70
C ASP A 501 16.35 -2.42 -9.54
N LEU A 502 15.67 -2.38 -8.40
CA LEU A 502 14.62 -1.40 -8.14
C LEU A 502 15.14 0.04 -8.16
N LEU A 503 16.36 0.27 -7.69
CA LEU A 503 16.93 1.61 -7.61
C LEU A 503 17.25 2.13 -9.00
N ASP A 504 17.92 1.32 -9.81
CA ASP A 504 18.33 1.69 -11.16
C ASP A 504 17.12 1.80 -12.10
N PHE A 505 16.10 0.95 -11.94
CA PHE A 505 14.82 1.13 -12.62
C PHE A 505 14.18 2.49 -12.29
N ARG A 506 14.10 2.84 -11.00
CA ARG A 506 13.53 4.12 -10.55
C ARG A 506 14.36 5.32 -11.01
N LYS A 507 15.69 5.21 -10.96
CA LYS A 507 16.61 6.23 -11.48
C LYS A 507 16.37 6.48 -12.96
N TYR A 508 16.25 5.43 -13.76
CA TYR A 508 16.01 5.55 -15.19
C TYR A 508 14.77 6.39 -15.47
N VAL A 509 13.64 6.06 -14.85
CA VAL A 509 12.38 6.81 -15.03
C VAL A 509 12.51 8.25 -14.53
N ALA A 510 13.13 8.46 -13.36
CA ALA A 510 13.31 9.80 -12.79
C ALA A 510 14.21 10.68 -13.67
N HIS A 511 15.34 10.16 -14.15
CA HIS A 511 16.27 10.88 -15.02
C HIS A 511 15.63 11.22 -16.35
N PHE A 512 14.93 10.27 -16.98
CA PHE A 512 14.24 10.48 -18.24
C PHE A 512 13.29 11.69 -18.19
N TYR A 513 12.42 11.78 -17.17
CA TYR A 513 11.49 12.91 -17.02
C TYR A 513 12.16 14.25 -16.72
N LEU A 514 13.37 14.25 -16.15
CA LEU A 514 14.12 15.47 -15.86
C LEU A 514 14.93 15.94 -17.06
N GLU A 515 15.51 15.02 -17.83
CA GLU A 515 16.33 15.32 -19.00
C GLU A 515 15.49 15.73 -20.22
N HIS A 516 14.37 15.06 -20.48
CA HIS A 516 13.52 15.36 -21.65
C HIS A 516 12.97 16.79 -21.65
N ASN A 517 12.72 17.36 -20.48
CA ASN A 517 12.30 18.77 -20.42
C ASN A 517 13.46 19.73 -20.63
N ASN A 518 14.68 19.36 -20.24
CA ASN A 518 15.86 20.17 -20.53
C ASN A 518 16.09 20.31 -22.04
N GLU A 519 15.89 19.23 -22.81
CA GLU A 519 16.01 19.28 -24.27
C GLU A 519 14.97 20.19 -24.91
N ILE A 520 13.70 20.10 -24.48
CA ILE A 520 12.62 20.97 -24.98
C ILE A 520 12.86 22.43 -24.58
N VAL A 521 13.24 22.69 -23.33
CA VAL A 521 13.57 24.03 -22.86
C VAL A 521 14.76 24.59 -23.64
N SER A 522 15.80 23.79 -23.86
CA SER A 522 16.98 24.17 -24.65
C SER A 522 16.62 24.46 -26.11
N LEU A 523 15.76 23.65 -26.74
CA LEU A 523 15.24 23.88 -28.07
C LEU A 523 14.41 25.16 -28.15
N ILE A 524 13.54 25.44 -27.18
CA ILE A 524 12.78 26.70 -27.10
C ILE A 524 13.72 27.90 -26.90
N PHE A 525 14.77 27.76 -26.10
CA PHE A 525 15.79 28.80 -25.93
C PHE A 525 16.58 29.03 -27.22
N LEU A 526 17.03 27.98 -27.89
CA LEU A 526 17.70 28.04 -29.21
C LEU A 526 16.79 28.66 -30.27
N TRP A 527 15.51 28.32 -30.27
CA TRP A 527 14.53 28.87 -31.20
C TRP A 527 14.26 30.36 -30.91
N ARG A 528 14.09 30.75 -29.65
CA ARG A 528 13.97 32.16 -29.23
C ARG A 528 15.24 32.95 -29.51
N PHE A 529 16.41 32.34 -29.39
CA PHE A 529 17.69 32.96 -29.71
C PHE A 529 17.85 33.14 -31.23
N CYS A 530 17.50 32.12 -32.03
CA CYS A 530 17.44 32.22 -33.50
C CYS A 530 16.43 33.27 -33.96
N PHE A 531 15.27 33.37 -33.32
CA PHE A 531 14.26 34.38 -33.66
C PHE A 531 14.72 35.80 -33.30
N LYS A 532 15.38 35.98 -32.14
CA LYS A 532 16.04 37.25 -31.78
C LYS A 532 17.20 37.59 -32.71
N CYS A 533 18.01 36.62 -33.11
CA CYS A 533 19.10 36.81 -34.09
C CYS A 533 18.56 37.15 -35.48
N MET A 534 17.46 36.53 -35.94
CA MET A 534 16.78 36.92 -37.18
C MET A 534 16.24 38.35 -37.09
N HIS A 535 15.55 38.73 -36.02
CA HIS A 535 15.08 40.10 -35.83
C HIS A 535 16.23 41.13 -35.76
N CYS A 536 17.36 40.75 -35.16
CA CYS A 536 18.55 41.59 -35.13
C CYS A 536 19.20 41.72 -36.52
N HIS A 537 19.23 40.64 -37.31
CA HIS A 537 19.70 40.68 -38.70
C HIS A 537 18.75 41.46 -39.62
N SER A 538 17.43 41.39 -39.42
CA SER A 538 16.43 42.18 -40.14
C SER A 538 16.56 43.67 -39.84
N ASN A 539 16.79 44.04 -38.58
CA ASN A 539 16.99 45.44 -38.18
C ASN A 539 18.36 45.98 -38.62
N HIS A 540 19.43 45.17 -38.61
CA HIS A 540 20.72 45.60 -39.16
C HIS A 540 20.69 45.76 -40.69
N ARG A 541 19.86 45.00 -41.41
CA ARG A 541 19.68 45.16 -42.87
C ARG A 541 18.89 46.43 -43.20
N MET A 542 17.87 46.79 -42.42
CA MET A 542 17.12 48.03 -42.62
C MET A 542 17.92 49.30 -42.25
N VAL A 543 18.82 49.24 -41.28
CA VAL A 543 19.71 50.39 -40.94
C VAL A 543 20.85 50.53 -41.95
N ALA A 544 21.33 49.43 -42.56
CA ALA A 544 22.34 49.50 -43.62
C ALA A 544 21.78 50.07 -44.94
N GLU A 545 20.51 49.82 -45.28
CA GLU A 545 19.88 50.35 -46.49
C GLU A 545 19.45 51.83 -46.36
N SER A 546 19.26 52.36 -45.15
CA SER A 546 18.97 53.78 -44.94
C SER A 546 20.21 54.69 -44.97
N THR A 547 21.42 54.14 -45.01
CA THR A 547 22.68 54.92 -44.96
C THR A 547 23.40 55.01 -46.30
N VAL A 548 22.81 54.49 -47.38
CA VAL A 548 23.36 54.55 -48.77
C VAL A 548 22.52 55.46 -49.69
N LYS A 549 21.57 56.23 -49.15
CA LYS A 549 20.90 57.31 -49.86
C LYS A 549 20.93 58.60 -49.02
N ASN A 550 22.04 59.32 -49.13
CA ASN A 550 22.13 60.77 -49.02
C ASN A 550 23.38 61.24 -49.75
#